data_AF-A0A952UFV4-F1
#
_entry.id   AF-A0A952UFV4-F1
#
_cell.length_a   1.000
_cell.length_b   1.000
_cell.length_c   1.000
_cell.angle_alpha   90.00
_cell.angle_beta   90.00
_cell.angle_gamma   90.00
#
_symmetry.space_group_name_H-M   'P 1'
#
loop_
_entity.id
_entity.type
_entity.pdbx_description
1 polymer ?
#
loop_
_entity_poly.entity_id
_entity_poly.type
_entity_poly.pdbx_seq_one_letter_code
_entity_poly.pdbx_strand_id
1 'polypeptide(L)'
;MNEKLNGLVSHSGWDEITGELATYRDHLKLLGAQAFQAEDPRLVERLTDQWREVEQVILAIKDTRNKIAKLAATAPNEVSSTPLSKEERVEIVTKQIDDALNLTDELFGMDTWQQADTCRCKANVCDLRALLIQALSLELETNEIADALRDLKDRFEEENPDIPFYGFSMRRQHPPEVWSQLGEAYRLMGTAAESLEWVEKAEGLDSDALRDLVISVSSVETWLYRLFGDYDLKVGDDQQRAFNARVRALSEGQFYVPWWNMDPSAKVETWQIAEAAKRLPQVFEATKEIFANPTLSAERAALTDAMGEATTTSRRRK
;
A
#
# COMPACT_ATOMS: atom_id res chain seq x y z
N MET A 1 -19.70 -0.85 -4.56
CA MET A 1 -19.12 -0.31 -3.30
C MET A 1 -19.90 0.88 -2.72
N ASN A 2 -20.41 1.78 -3.57
CA ASN A 2 -21.10 3.01 -3.15
C ASN A 2 -22.37 2.76 -2.30
N GLU A 3 -23.18 1.74 -2.59
CA GLU A 3 -24.37 1.40 -1.78
C GLU A 3 -24.06 0.89 -0.37
N LYS A 4 -22.98 0.11 -0.19
CA LYS A 4 -22.55 -0.34 1.14
C LYS A 4 -22.02 0.83 1.98
N LEU A 5 -21.26 1.73 1.37
CA LEU A 5 -20.78 2.94 2.05
C LEU A 5 -21.92 3.92 2.34
N ASN A 6 -22.85 4.13 1.41
CA ASN A 6 -24.06 4.93 1.66
C ASN A 6 -24.97 4.30 2.71
N GLY A 7 -25.07 2.97 2.73
CA GLY A 7 -25.76 2.20 3.77
C GLY A 7 -25.10 2.37 5.14
N LEU A 8 -23.77 2.43 5.20
CA LEU A 8 -23.03 2.74 6.43
C LEU A 8 -23.22 4.20 6.85
N VAL A 9 -23.24 5.18 5.93
CA VAL A 9 -23.46 6.60 6.25
C VAL A 9 -24.89 6.86 6.77
N SER A 10 -25.87 6.13 6.23
CA SER A 10 -27.28 6.20 6.59
C SER A 10 -27.70 5.18 7.65
N HIS A 11 -26.76 4.41 8.20
CA HIS A 11 -27.05 3.38 9.18
C HIS A 11 -27.68 3.99 10.44
N SER A 12 -28.90 3.56 10.78
CA SER A 12 -29.68 4.08 11.92
C SER A 12 -28.93 3.94 13.25
N GLY A 13 -28.07 2.92 13.36
CA GLY A 13 -27.23 2.70 14.54
C GLY A 13 -26.28 3.87 14.88
N TRP A 14 -25.88 4.72 13.93
CA TRP A 14 -25.08 5.91 14.27
C TRP A 14 -25.88 6.94 15.06
N ASP A 15 -27.10 7.20 14.63
CA ASP A 15 -27.99 8.18 15.26
C ASP A 15 -28.51 7.65 16.60
N GLU A 16 -28.74 6.33 16.70
CA GLU A 16 -29.07 5.63 17.95
C GLU A 16 -27.92 5.72 18.96
N ILE A 17 -26.71 5.29 18.61
CA ILE A 17 -25.54 5.32 19.51
C ILE A 17 -25.18 6.76 19.89
N THR A 18 -25.17 7.71 18.94
CA THR A 18 -24.90 9.12 19.29
C THR A 18 -26.02 9.74 20.11
N GLY A 19 -27.27 9.33 19.95
CA GLY A 19 -28.41 9.74 20.77
C GLY A 19 -28.32 9.21 22.20
N GLU A 20 -27.98 7.93 22.38
CA GLU A 20 -27.75 7.32 23.70
C GLU A 20 -26.57 7.99 24.42
N LEU A 21 -25.45 8.19 23.73
CA LEU A 21 -24.29 8.89 24.28
C LEU A 21 -24.60 10.36 24.62
N ALA A 22 -25.40 11.06 23.81
CA ALA A 22 -25.83 12.41 24.11
C ALA A 22 -26.73 12.45 25.36
N THR A 23 -27.62 11.47 25.51
CA THR A 23 -28.48 11.32 26.69
C THR A 23 -27.64 11.05 27.94
N TYR A 24 -26.65 10.15 27.85
CA TYR A 24 -25.73 9.86 28.94
C TYR A 24 -24.84 11.06 29.30
N ARG A 25 -24.35 11.80 28.30
CA ARG A 25 -23.60 13.05 28.48
C ARG A 25 -24.42 14.07 29.27
N ASP A 26 -25.69 14.25 28.92
CA ASP A 26 -26.56 15.22 29.59
C ASP A 26 -26.93 14.77 31.01
N HIS A 27 -27.02 13.46 31.24
CA HIS A 27 -27.12 12.88 32.57
C HIS A 27 -25.88 13.15 33.44
N LEU A 28 -24.66 13.00 32.89
CA LEU A 28 -23.42 13.34 33.59
C LEU A 28 -23.34 14.82 33.97
N LYS A 29 -23.81 15.73 33.10
CA LYS A 29 -23.92 17.17 33.43
C LYS A 29 -24.86 17.41 34.61
N LEU A 30 -26.01 16.74 34.64
CA LEU A 30 -26.98 16.86 35.74
C LEU A 30 -26.38 16.35 37.06
N LEU A 31 -25.72 15.19 37.04
CA LEU A 31 -25.03 14.64 38.22
C LEU A 31 -23.88 15.56 38.68
N GLY A 32 -23.13 16.15 37.75
CA GLY A 32 -22.07 17.12 38.07
C GLY A 32 -22.62 18.37 38.75
N ALA A 33 -23.77 18.88 38.31
CA ALA A 33 -24.45 20.00 38.96
C ALA A 33 -24.93 19.66 40.37
N GLN A 34 -25.43 18.43 40.59
CA GLN A 34 -25.83 17.95 41.92
C GLN A 34 -24.62 17.75 42.84
N ALA A 35 -23.51 17.19 42.34
CA ALA A 35 -22.26 17.03 43.08
C ALA A 35 -21.65 18.39 43.48
N PHE A 36 -21.77 19.39 42.61
CA PHE A 36 -21.35 20.76 42.90
C PHE A 36 -22.20 21.39 44.02
N GLN A 37 -23.52 21.21 43.99
CA GLN A 37 -24.43 21.65 45.06
C GLN A 37 -24.17 20.95 46.39
N ALA A 38 -23.67 19.71 46.35
CA ALA A 38 -23.30 18.92 47.52
C ALA A 38 -21.87 19.20 48.04
N GLU A 39 -21.15 20.14 47.43
CA GLU A 39 -19.76 20.50 47.77
C GLU A 39 -18.77 19.30 47.76
N ASP A 40 -18.96 18.33 46.86
CA ASP A 40 -18.01 17.21 46.66
C ASP A 40 -17.10 17.45 45.44
N PRO A 41 -15.93 18.09 45.61
CA PRO A 41 -15.04 18.44 44.51
C PRO A 41 -14.46 17.22 43.79
N ARG A 42 -14.29 16.08 44.48
CA ARG A 42 -13.73 14.85 43.89
C ARG A 42 -14.73 14.15 42.98
N LEU A 43 -16.02 14.30 43.26
CA LEU A 43 -17.08 13.77 42.40
C LEU A 43 -17.31 14.69 41.19
N VAL A 44 -17.23 16.01 41.37
CA VAL A 44 -17.30 16.98 40.27
C VAL A 44 -16.19 16.77 39.23
N GLU A 45 -14.95 16.57 39.67
CA GLU A 45 -13.81 16.31 38.78
C GLU A 45 -14.02 15.03 37.96
N ARG A 46 -14.35 13.91 38.62
CA ARG A 46 -14.61 12.62 37.96
C ARG A 46 -15.74 12.68 36.94
N LEU A 47 -16.85 13.33 37.27
CA LEU A 47 -17.99 13.47 36.35
C LEU A 47 -17.66 14.39 35.17
N THR A 48 -16.82 15.40 35.38
CA THR A 48 -16.35 16.30 34.31
C THR A 48 -15.43 15.58 33.33
N ASP A 49 -14.54 14.72 33.82
CA ASP A 49 -13.65 13.93 32.96
C ASP A 49 -14.43 12.90 32.15
N GLN A 50 -15.35 12.16 32.78
CA GLN A 50 -16.24 11.23 32.06
C GLN A 50 -17.10 11.96 31.03
N TRP A 51 -17.57 13.16 31.35
CA TRP A 51 -18.33 13.99 30.42
C TRP A 51 -17.49 14.37 29.17
N ARG A 52 -16.21 14.75 29.36
CA ARG A 52 -15.28 15.06 28.27
C ARG A 52 -14.98 13.83 27.42
N GLU A 53 -14.77 12.67 28.03
CA GLU A 53 -14.53 11.42 27.30
C GLU A 53 -15.72 11.07 26.40
N VAL A 54 -16.95 11.16 26.91
CA VAL A 54 -18.17 10.93 26.12
C VAL A 54 -18.29 11.94 24.97
N GLU A 55 -17.96 13.21 25.20
CA GLU A 55 -17.98 14.24 24.16
C GLU A 55 -16.94 13.97 23.05
N GLN A 56 -15.75 13.51 23.41
CA GLN A 56 -14.72 13.10 22.46
C GLN A 56 -15.17 11.89 21.62
N VAL A 57 -15.83 10.91 22.22
CA VAL A 57 -16.37 9.74 21.49
C VAL A 57 -17.44 10.17 20.49
N ILE A 58 -18.37 11.06 20.89
CA ILE A 58 -19.40 11.59 19.98
C ILE A 58 -18.76 12.31 18.78
N LEU A 59 -17.71 13.11 19.02
CA LEU A 59 -16.98 13.81 17.96
C LEU A 59 -16.25 12.83 17.03
N ALA A 60 -15.61 11.80 17.58
CA ALA A 60 -14.93 10.77 16.79
C ALA A 60 -15.89 9.97 15.90
N ILE A 61 -17.09 9.65 16.40
CA ILE A 61 -18.15 9.00 15.61
C ILE A 61 -18.59 9.91 14.45
N LYS A 62 -18.83 11.21 14.71
CA LYS A 62 -19.22 12.17 13.67
C LYS A 62 -18.12 12.36 12.62
N ASP A 63 -16.87 12.45 13.03
CA ASP A 63 -15.73 12.57 12.12
C ASP A 63 -15.58 11.31 11.25
N THR A 64 -15.74 10.12 11.84
CA THR A 64 -15.71 8.85 11.12
C THR A 64 -16.84 8.76 10.09
N ARG A 65 -18.08 9.14 10.48
CA ARG A 65 -19.22 9.20 9.54
C ARG A 65 -18.95 10.17 8.39
N ASN A 66 -18.37 11.33 8.66
CA ASN A 66 -18.01 12.31 7.64
C ASN A 66 -16.90 11.81 6.70
N LYS A 67 -15.91 11.07 7.22
CA LYS A 67 -14.87 10.42 6.41
C LYS A 67 -15.47 9.36 5.49
N ILE A 68 -16.36 8.51 5.99
CA ILE A 68 -17.08 7.52 5.18
C ILE A 68 -17.94 8.22 4.12
N ALA A 69 -18.62 9.33 4.45
CA ALA A 69 -19.40 10.11 3.49
C ALA A 69 -18.53 10.74 2.39
N LYS A 70 -17.36 11.27 2.74
CA LYS A 70 -16.39 11.77 1.76
C LYS A 70 -15.88 10.65 0.86
N LEU A 71 -15.53 9.49 1.42
CA LEU A 71 -15.12 8.31 0.66
C LEU A 71 -16.23 7.83 -0.28
N ALA A 72 -17.49 7.85 0.15
CA ALA A 72 -18.63 7.52 -0.69
C ALA A 72 -18.81 8.54 -1.84
N ALA A 73 -18.57 9.82 -1.59
CA ALA A 73 -18.68 10.88 -2.59
C ALA A 73 -17.53 10.90 -3.61
N THR A 74 -16.33 10.42 -3.22
CA THR A 74 -15.15 10.34 -4.10
C THR A 74 -14.91 8.96 -4.69
N ALA A 75 -15.65 7.93 -4.24
CA ALA A 75 -15.61 6.62 -4.86
C ALA A 75 -16.09 6.77 -6.32
N PRO A 76 -15.31 6.32 -7.32
CA PRO A 76 -15.81 6.28 -8.69
C PRO A 76 -17.14 5.51 -8.70
N ASN A 77 -18.10 5.97 -9.49
CA ASN A 77 -19.30 5.20 -9.81
C ASN A 77 -18.83 3.95 -10.57
N GLU A 78 -18.38 2.94 -9.83
CA GLU A 78 -18.18 1.62 -10.37
C GLU A 78 -19.54 1.17 -10.90
N VAL A 79 -19.55 0.97 -12.22
CA VAL A 79 -20.49 0.15 -12.97
C VAL A 79 -21.08 -0.89 -12.02
N SER A 80 -22.41 -0.92 -11.89
CA SER A 80 -23.16 -1.96 -11.21
C SER A 80 -22.56 -3.32 -11.56
N SER A 81 -21.65 -3.83 -10.74
CA SER A 81 -21.05 -5.14 -10.94
C SER A 81 -22.07 -6.12 -10.41
N THR A 82 -22.90 -6.60 -11.34
CA THR A 82 -23.57 -7.89 -11.15
C THR A 82 -22.51 -8.86 -10.64
N PRO A 83 -22.73 -9.54 -9.50
CA PRO A 83 -21.77 -10.52 -9.02
C PRO A 83 -21.50 -11.52 -10.14
N LEU A 84 -20.23 -11.75 -10.45
CA LEU A 84 -19.84 -12.72 -11.47
C LEU A 84 -20.47 -14.08 -11.11
N SER A 85 -21.02 -14.73 -12.13
CA SER A 85 -21.50 -16.11 -12.05
C SER A 85 -20.35 -17.05 -11.65
N LYS A 86 -20.67 -18.30 -11.27
CA LYS A 86 -19.61 -19.29 -11.00
C LYS A 86 -18.82 -19.54 -12.28
N GLU A 87 -19.49 -19.59 -13.42
CA GLU A 87 -18.93 -19.84 -14.74
C GLU A 87 -17.96 -18.75 -15.16
N GLU A 88 -18.33 -17.47 -15.02
CA GLU A 88 -17.43 -16.34 -15.33
C GLU A 88 -16.19 -16.33 -14.42
N ARG A 89 -16.37 -16.68 -13.13
CA ARG A 89 -15.23 -16.78 -12.21
C ARG A 89 -14.30 -17.93 -12.56
N VAL A 90 -14.84 -19.08 -12.98
CA VAL A 90 -14.04 -20.22 -13.44
C VAL A 90 -13.23 -19.81 -14.67
N GLU A 91 -13.84 -19.17 -15.67
CA GLU A 91 -13.13 -18.72 -16.87
C GLU A 91 -11.98 -17.75 -16.53
N ILE A 92 -12.24 -16.77 -15.65
CA ILE A 92 -11.21 -15.82 -15.22
C ILE A 92 -10.08 -16.52 -14.47
N VAL A 93 -10.40 -17.38 -13.50
CA VAL A 93 -9.39 -18.05 -12.67
C VAL A 93 -8.57 -19.03 -13.50
N THR A 94 -9.19 -19.81 -14.39
CA THR A 94 -8.47 -20.70 -15.31
C THR A 94 -7.48 -19.93 -16.17
N LYS A 95 -7.91 -18.81 -16.77
CA LYS A 95 -7.00 -17.96 -17.56
C LYS A 95 -5.83 -17.44 -16.71
N GLN A 96 -6.09 -17.00 -15.49
CA GLN A 96 -5.04 -16.51 -14.60
C GLN A 96 -4.07 -17.62 -14.18
N ILE A 97 -4.56 -18.86 -14.03
CA ILE A 97 -3.71 -20.03 -13.81
C ILE A 97 -2.82 -20.26 -15.02
N ASP A 98 -3.38 -20.27 -16.24
CA ASP A 98 -2.60 -20.44 -17.48
C ASP A 98 -1.52 -19.35 -17.60
N ASP A 99 -1.86 -18.09 -17.36
CA ASP A 99 -0.91 -16.97 -17.40
C ASP A 99 0.23 -17.13 -16.37
N ALA A 100 -0.08 -17.60 -15.16
CA ALA A 100 0.90 -17.83 -14.10
C ALA A 100 1.80 -19.06 -14.37
N LEU A 101 1.24 -20.10 -14.98
CA LEU A 101 2.00 -21.28 -15.41
C LEU A 101 2.92 -20.93 -16.60
N ASN A 102 2.45 -20.16 -17.57
CA ASN A 102 3.29 -19.66 -18.66
C ASN A 102 4.47 -18.81 -18.12
N LEU A 103 4.23 -17.95 -17.13
CA LEU A 103 5.30 -17.21 -16.47
C LEU A 103 6.28 -18.11 -15.73
N THR A 104 5.80 -19.24 -15.19
CA THR A 104 6.66 -20.26 -14.58
C THR A 104 7.60 -20.83 -15.63
N ASP A 105 7.07 -21.26 -16.78
CA ASP A 105 7.87 -21.79 -17.88
C ASP A 105 8.89 -20.77 -18.41
N GLU A 106 8.50 -19.49 -18.52
CA GLU A 106 9.43 -18.41 -18.88
C GLU A 106 10.61 -18.31 -17.91
N LEU A 107 10.35 -18.35 -16.60
CA LEU A 107 11.39 -18.29 -15.57
C LEU A 107 12.32 -19.51 -15.63
N PHE A 108 11.79 -20.69 -15.96
CA PHE A 108 12.59 -21.91 -16.16
C PHE A 108 13.41 -21.89 -17.44
N GLY A 109 12.94 -21.18 -18.47
CA GLY A 109 13.68 -20.98 -19.72
C GLY A 109 14.90 -20.06 -19.60
N MET A 110 15.12 -19.42 -18.44
CA MET A 110 16.25 -18.53 -18.19
C MET A 110 17.47 -19.29 -17.68
N ASP A 111 18.63 -19.03 -18.29
CA ASP A 111 19.91 -19.64 -17.90
C ASP A 111 20.35 -19.23 -16.48
N THR A 112 20.17 -17.94 -16.13
CA THR A 112 20.55 -17.38 -14.82
C THR A 112 19.56 -16.30 -14.42
N TRP A 113 19.21 -16.23 -13.14
CA TRP A 113 18.29 -15.19 -12.64
C TRP A 113 19.03 -13.94 -12.18
N GLN A 114 18.58 -12.79 -12.67
CA GLN A 114 18.95 -11.50 -12.09
C GLN A 114 18.08 -11.18 -10.86
N GLN A 115 18.41 -10.08 -10.19
CA GLN A 115 17.66 -9.63 -9.02
C GLN A 115 16.17 -9.36 -9.35
N ALA A 116 15.91 -8.83 -10.55
CA ALA A 116 14.55 -8.62 -11.06
C ALA A 116 13.80 -9.95 -11.30
N ASP A 117 14.47 -10.96 -11.85
CA ASP A 117 13.88 -12.28 -12.09
C ASP A 117 13.57 -13.00 -10.77
N THR A 118 14.44 -12.84 -9.77
CA THR A 118 14.18 -13.33 -8.41
C THR A 118 12.93 -12.69 -7.82
N CYS A 119 12.72 -11.37 -8.01
CA CYS A 119 11.49 -10.69 -7.62
C CYS A 119 10.27 -11.19 -8.41
N ARG A 120 10.42 -11.44 -9.73
CA ARG A 120 9.35 -12.01 -10.58
C ARG A 120 8.94 -13.40 -10.11
N CYS A 121 9.91 -14.25 -9.74
CA CYS A 121 9.63 -15.56 -9.15
C CYS A 121 8.83 -15.44 -7.85
N LYS A 122 9.27 -14.58 -6.91
CA LYS A 122 8.53 -14.33 -5.65
C LYS A 122 7.11 -13.84 -5.90
N ALA A 123 6.93 -12.93 -6.86
CA ALA A 123 5.62 -12.46 -7.27
C ALA A 123 4.75 -13.59 -7.81
N ASN A 124 5.28 -14.41 -8.72
CA ASN A 124 4.57 -15.54 -9.31
C ASN A 124 4.18 -16.59 -8.27
N VAL A 125 5.04 -16.87 -7.29
CA VAL A 125 4.70 -17.76 -6.17
C VAL A 125 3.54 -17.21 -5.35
N CYS A 126 3.53 -15.90 -5.06
CA CYS A 126 2.39 -15.27 -4.39
C CYS A 126 1.11 -15.38 -5.23
N ASP A 127 1.18 -15.14 -6.53
CA ASP A 127 0.03 -15.26 -7.45
C ASP A 127 -0.50 -16.70 -7.50
N LEU A 128 0.37 -17.70 -7.69
CA LEU A 128 0.02 -19.13 -7.66
C LEU A 128 -0.61 -19.55 -6.31
N ARG A 129 -0.15 -18.99 -5.19
CA ARG A 129 -0.75 -19.24 -3.86
C ARG A 129 -2.15 -18.64 -3.74
N ALA A 130 -2.37 -17.44 -4.28
CA ALA A 130 -3.69 -16.83 -4.35
C ALA A 130 -4.64 -17.67 -5.23
N LEU A 131 -4.15 -18.09 -6.40
CA LEU A 131 -4.89 -18.88 -7.37
C LEU A 131 -5.21 -20.28 -6.86
N LEU A 132 -4.30 -20.93 -6.13
CA LEU A 132 -4.54 -22.23 -5.50
C LEU A 132 -5.77 -22.18 -4.58
N ILE A 133 -5.87 -21.15 -3.74
CA ILE A 133 -7.00 -20.99 -2.81
C ILE A 133 -8.30 -20.71 -3.58
N GLN A 134 -8.24 -19.86 -4.61
CA GLN A 134 -9.40 -19.54 -5.46
C GLN A 134 -9.88 -20.78 -6.23
N ALA A 135 -8.96 -21.54 -6.83
CA ALA A 135 -9.24 -22.78 -7.56
C ALA A 135 -9.90 -23.83 -6.66
N LEU A 136 -9.38 -24.02 -5.44
CA LEU A 136 -10.01 -24.90 -4.44
C LEU A 136 -11.44 -24.47 -4.10
N SER A 137 -11.70 -23.16 -3.98
CA SER A 137 -13.05 -22.65 -3.70
C SER A 137 -14.03 -22.84 -4.87
N LEU A 138 -13.50 -22.99 -6.09
CA LEU A 138 -14.26 -23.22 -7.31
C LEU A 138 -14.32 -24.70 -7.71
N GLU A 139 -13.70 -25.60 -6.93
CA GLU A 139 -13.60 -27.05 -7.19
C GLU A 139 -12.85 -27.37 -8.50
N LEU A 140 -11.87 -26.54 -8.86
CA LEU A 140 -10.99 -26.77 -10.01
C LEU A 140 -9.84 -27.71 -9.64
N GLU A 141 -9.24 -28.34 -10.64
CA GLU A 141 -8.02 -29.13 -10.47
C GLU A 141 -6.84 -28.23 -10.12
N THR A 142 -6.03 -28.64 -9.14
CA THR A 142 -4.93 -27.81 -8.61
C THR A 142 -3.56 -28.49 -8.64
N ASN A 143 -3.46 -29.66 -9.28
CA ASN A 143 -2.21 -30.44 -9.31
C ASN A 143 -1.09 -29.64 -9.99
N GLU A 144 -1.38 -29.04 -11.14
CA GLU A 144 -0.41 -28.24 -11.90
C GLU A 144 0.10 -27.03 -11.11
N ILE A 145 -0.78 -26.33 -10.36
CA ILE A 145 -0.37 -25.21 -9.49
C ILE A 145 0.54 -25.71 -8.37
N ALA A 146 0.21 -26.86 -7.76
CA ALA A 146 0.99 -27.42 -6.67
C ALA A 146 2.37 -27.92 -7.12
N ASP A 147 2.45 -28.48 -8.32
CA ASP A 147 3.70 -28.91 -8.92
C ASP A 147 4.55 -27.71 -9.34
N ALA A 148 3.97 -26.69 -10.00
CA ALA A 148 4.66 -25.45 -10.33
C ALA A 148 5.24 -24.75 -9.08
N LEU A 149 4.51 -24.71 -7.97
CA LEU A 149 5.00 -24.16 -6.70
C LEU A 149 6.18 -24.97 -6.12
N ARG A 150 6.21 -26.29 -6.32
CA ARG A 150 7.31 -27.15 -5.88
C ARG A 150 8.54 -26.94 -6.76
N ASP A 151 8.34 -26.94 -8.07
CA ASP A 151 9.43 -26.77 -9.03
C ASP A 151 10.06 -25.38 -8.87
N LEU A 152 9.26 -24.32 -8.76
CA LEU A 152 9.75 -22.97 -8.49
C LEU A 152 10.53 -22.88 -7.19
N LYS A 153 10.13 -23.63 -6.15
CA LYS A 153 10.87 -23.69 -4.88
C LYS A 153 12.25 -24.27 -5.10
N ASP A 154 12.33 -25.41 -5.76
CA ASP A 154 13.60 -26.11 -5.98
C ASP A 154 14.54 -25.25 -6.84
N ARG A 155 14.03 -24.66 -7.93
CA ARG A 155 14.80 -23.72 -8.77
C ARG A 155 15.23 -22.46 -8.00
N PHE A 156 14.35 -21.91 -7.17
CA PHE A 156 14.68 -20.73 -6.37
C PHE A 156 15.78 -21.03 -5.34
N GLU A 157 15.71 -22.18 -4.67
CA GLU A 157 16.73 -22.62 -3.70
C GLU A 157 18.08 -22.91 -4.37
N GLU A 158 18.09 -23.35 -5.64
CA GLU A 158 19.31 -23.50 -6.44
C GLU A 158 19.95 -22.16 -6.80
N GLU A 159 19.16 -21.20 -7.30
CA GLU A 159 19.65 -19.88 -7.72
C GLU A 159 19.95 -18.97 -6.52
N ASN A 160 19.30 -19.18 -5.38
CA ASN A 160 19.35 -18.32 -4.19
C ASN A 160 19.46 -19.12 -2.87
N PRO A 161 20.54 -19.92 -2.67
CA PRO A 161 20.63 -20.88 -1.56
C PRO A 161 20.58 -20.24 -0.16
N ASP A 162 20.99 -18.98 -0.05
CA ASP A 162 21.07 -18.27 1.23
C ASP A 162 19.82 -17.42 1.53
N ILE A 163 18.87 -17.33 0.60
CA ILE A 163 17.71 -16.43 0.74
C ILE A 163 16.47 -17.27 1.04
N PRO A 164 15.95 -17.28 2.28
CA PRO A 164 14.67 -17.91 2.54
C PRO A 164 13.54 -17.05 1.98
N PHE A 165 12.57 -17.66 1.28
CA PHE A 165 11.35 -16.99 0.87
C PHE A 165 10.12 -17.59 1.56
N TYR A 166 9.38 -16.75 2.30
CA TYR A 166 8.25 -17.19 3.12
C TYR A 166 7.10 -17.77 2.27
N GLY A 167 6.96 -17.36 1.00
CA GLY A 167 5.89 -17.78 0.10
C GLY A 167 5.84 -19.30 -0.14
N PHE A 168 7.01 -19.96 -0.11
CA PHE A 168 7.15 -21.41 -0.26
C PHE A 168 6.75 -22.21 0.99
N SER A 169 6.51 -21.56 2.13
CA SER A 169 6.14 -22.25 3.36
C SER A 169 4.66 -22.66 3.36
N MET A 170 4.38 -23.96 3.19
CA MET A 170 3.02 -24.52 3.24
C MET A 170 2.35 -24.42 4.62
N ARG A 171 3.11 -24.11 5.68
CA ARG A 171 2.58 -23.97 7.06
C ARG A 171 1.78 -22.69 7.27
N ARG A 172 1.94 -21.70 6.40
CA ARG A 172 1.26 -20.40 6.51
C ARG A 172 0.21 -20.29 5.41
N GLN A 173 -1.01 -19.97 5.80
CA GLN A 173 -2.12 -19.72 4.89
C GLN A 173 -2.65 -18.33 5.14
N HIS A 174 -2.69 -17.53 4.08
CA HIS A 174 -3.27 -16.19 4.08
C HIS A 174 -4.40 -16.15 3.04
N PRO A 175 -5.38 -15.25 3.19
CA PRO A 175 -6.42 -15.03 2.19
C PRO A 175 -5.83 -14.69 0.81
N PRO A 176 -6.53 -15.00 -0.30
CA PRO A 176 -6.07 -14.68 -1.65
C PRO A 176 -5.65 -13.22 -1.83
N GLU A 177 -6.37 -12.28 -1.21
CA GLU A 177 -6.12 -10.85 -1.34
C GLU A 177 -4.77 -10.44 -0.75
N VAL A 178 -4.34 -11.10 0.32
CA VAL A 178 -3.03 -10.87 0.95
C VAL A 178 -1.92 -11.34 0.02
N TRP A 179 -2.09 -12.54 -0.55
CA TRP A 179 -1.16 -13.08 -1.53
C TRP A 179 -1.08 -12.21 -2.79
N SER A 180 -2.21 -11.75 -3.33
CA SER A 180 -2.22 -10.85 -4.49
C SER A 180 -1.53 -9.52 -4.20
N GLN A 181 -1.71 -8.92 -3.01
CA GLN A 181 -0.98 -7.71 -2.62
C GLN A 181 0.52 -7.93 -2.53
N LEU A 182 0.94 -9.06 -1.95
CA LEU A 182 2.35 -9.42 -1.87
C LEU A 182 2.94 -9.67 -3.26
N GLY A 183 2.19 -10.35 -4.14
CA GLY A 183 2.56 -10.56 -5.54
C GLY A 183 2.77 -9.25 -6.30
N GLU A 184 1.83 -8.30 -6.16
CA GLU A 184 1.96 -6.97 -6.76
C GLU A 184 3.17 -6.21 -6.23
N ALA A 185 3.39 -6.23 -4.91
CA ALA A 185 4.52 -5.55 -4.29
C ALA A 185 5.87 -6.14 -4.74
N TYR A 186 5.99 -7.48 -4.85
CA TYR A 186 7.19 -8.12 -5.39
C TYR A 186 7.41 -7.83 -6.88
N ARG A 187 6.34 -7.74 -7.68
CA ARG A 187 6.44 -7.36 -9.10
C ARG A 187 7.02 -5.95 -9.24
N LEU A 188 6.54 -5.00 -8.45
CA LEU A 188 7.11 -3.65 -8.38
C LEU A 188 8.53 -3.65 -7.83
N MET A 189 8.88 -4.57 -6.94
CA MET A 189 10.25 -4.74 -6.45
C MET A 189 11.20 -5.20 -7.56
N GLY A 190 10.70 -5.96 -8.54
CA GLY A 190 11.41 -6.26 -9.78
C GLY A 190 11.73 -5.00 -10.57
N THR A 191 10.73 -4.16 -10.83
CA THR A 191 10.91 -2.84 -11.47
C THR A 191 11.87 -1.94 -10.68
N ALA A 192 11.81 -1.99 -9.35
CA ALA A 192 12.72 -1.26 -8.50
C ALA A 192 14.18 -1.75 -8.65
N ALA A 193 14.39 -3.06 -8.82
CA ALA A 193 15.71 -3.65 -9.05
C ALA A 193 16.32 -3.09 -10.34
N GLU A 194 15.54 -3.14 -11.42
CA GLU A 194 15.90 -2.62 -12.73
C GLU A 194 16.17 -1.11 -12.68
N SER A 195 15.34 -0.37 -11.94
CA SER A 195 15.49 1.07 -11.76
C SER A 195 16.81 1.43 -11.10
N LEU A 196 17.17 0.74 -10.01
CA LEU A 196 18.43 0.98 -9.31
C LEU A 196 19.63 0.59 -10.16
N GLU A 197 19.57 -0.56 -10.85
CA GLU A 197 20.66 -0.99 -11.73
C GLU A 197 20.88 -0.02 -12.89
N TRP A 198 19.81 0.54 -13.45
CA TRP A 198 19.91 1.55 -14.49
C TRP A 198 20.53 2.86 -13.95
N VAL A 199 20.05 3.36 -12.80
CA VAL A 199 20.58 4.60 -12.19
C VAL A 199 22.05 4.47 -11.85
N GLU A 200 22.48 3.34 -11.30
CA GLU A 200 23.89 3.10 -10.94
C GLU A 200 24.84 3.14 -12.14
N LYS A 201 24.32 2.91 -13.35
CA LYS A 201 25.06 2.98 -14.62
C LYS A 201 24.87 4.31 -15.35
N ALA A 202 23.87 5.12 -14.98
CA ALA A 202 23.55 6.37 -15.65
C ALA A 202 24.43 7.52 -15.13
N GLU A 203 25.39 7.96 -15.94
CA GLU A 203 26.22 9.12 -15.63
C GLU A 203 25.51 10.43 -16.02
N GLY A 204 25.47 11.41 -15.11
CA GLY A 204 24.93 12.75 -15.40
C GLY A 204 23.40 12.87 -15.34
N LEU A 205 22.74 11.98 -14.61
CA LEU A 205 21.31 12.09 -14.34
C LEU A 205 20.99 13.36 -13.55
N ASP A 206 19.92 14.04 -13.95
CA ASP A 206 19.40 15.22 -13.24
C ASP A 206 19.06 14.89 -11.77
N SER A 207 19.37 15.81 -10.85
CA SER A 207 19.23 15.55 -9.41
C SER A 207 17.78 15.40 -8.95
N ASP A 208 16.85 16.12 -9.59
CA ASP A 208 15.42 16.03 -9.24
C ASP A 208 14.82 14.73 -9.80
N ALA A 209 15.19 14.36 -11.03
CA ALA A 209 14.78 13.09 -11.63
C ALA A 209 15.33 11.88 -10.84
N LEU A 210 16.60 11.94 -10.40
CA LEU A 210 17.20 10.95 -9.50
C LEU A 210 16.42 10.86 -8.18
N ARG A 211 16.11 12.01 -7.57
CA ARG A 211 15.37 12.08 -6.32
C ARG A 211 13.99 11.43 -6.41
N ASP A 212 13.20 11.78 -7.42
CA ASP A 212 11.85 11.26 -7.60
C ASP A 212 11.84 9.74 -7.82
N LEU A 213 12.81 9.24 -8.59
CA LEU A 213 12.98 7.81 -8.82
C LEU A 213 13.37 7.07 -7.53
N VAL A 214 14.36 7.57 -6.77
CA VAL A 214 14.81 6.95 -5.52
C VAL A 214 13.71 6.96 -4.46
N ILE A 215 12.92 8.04 -4.36
CA ILE A 215 11.74 8.10 -3.48
C ILE A 215 10.69 7.05 -3.88
N SER A 216 10.45 6.90 -5.19
CA SER A 216 9.48 5.92 -5.70
C SER A 216 9.94 4.49 -5.44
N VAL A 217 11.22 4.18 -5.68
CA VAL A 217 11.83 2.89 -5.34
C VAL A 217 11.67 2.57 -3.84
N SER A 218 11.97 3.54 -2.97
CA SER A 218 11.85 3.35 -1.52
C SER A 218 10.42 3.08 -1.06
N SER A 219 9.40 3.58 -1.77
CA SER A 219 8.01 3.31 -1.42
C SER A 219 7.62 1.83 -1.63
N VAL A 220 8.20 1.15 -2.62
CA VAL A 220 7.96 -0.28 -2.86
C VAL A 220 8.52 -1.13 -1.72
N GLU A 221 9.77 -0.85 -1.30
CA GLU A 221 10.43 -1.52 -0.18
C GLU A 221 9.62 -1.35 1.12
N THR A 222 9.16 -0.12 1.35
CA THR A 222 8.34 0.21 2.52
C THR A 222 6.97 -0.46 2.47
N TRP A 223 6.38 -0.58 1.28
CA TRP A 223 5.10 -1.28 1.12
C TRP A 223 5.25 -2.75 1.50
N LEU A 224 6.27 -3.45 0.98
CA LEU A 224 6.59 -4.81 1.39
C LEU A 224 6.78 -4.90 2.91
N TYR A 225 7.61 -4.04 3.50
CA TYR A 225 7.82 -3.99 4.96
C TYR A 225 6.49 -3.92 5.73
N ARG A 226 5.59 -3.03 5.31
CA ARG A 226 4.29 -2.82 5.95
C ARG A 226 3.40 -4.04 5.80
N LEU A 227 3.35 -4.67 4.62
CA LEU A 227 2.61 -5.92 4.44
C LEU A 227 3.15 -7.03 5.37
N PHE A 228 4.48 -7.12 5.55
CA PHE A 228 5.06 -8.07 6.50
C PHE A 228 4.65 -7.79 7.95
N GLY A 229 4.58 -6.53 8.35
CA GLY A 229 4.14 -6.11 9.69
C GLY A 229 2.64 -6.30 9.92
N ASP A 230 1.81 -5.81 8.99
CA ASP A 230 0.35 -5.82 9.07
C ASP A 230 -0.22 -7.25 9.11
N TYR A 231 0.47 -8.21 8.47
CA TYR A 231 0.08 -9.63 8.44
C TYR A 231 0.92 -10.55 9.34
N ASP A 232 1.74 -10.00 10.25
CA ASP A 232 2.62 -10.74 11.18
C ASP A 232 3.46 -11.84 10.48
N LEU A 233 4.03 -11.50 9.33
CA LEU A 233 4.74 -12.45 8.48
C LEU A 233 6.16 -12.78 8.99
N LYS A 234 6.65 -12.13 10.05
CA LYS A 234 7.87 -12.42 10.88
C LYS A 234 9.21 -12.65 10.18
N VAL A 235 9.28 -12.78 8.86
CA VAL A 235 10.50 -13.03 8.11
C VAL A 235 10.72 -11.84 7.19
N GLY A 236 11.71 -11.02 7.51
CA GLY A 236 12.20 -10.00 6.60
C GLY A 236 13.01 -10.67 5.49
N ASP A 237 12.75 -10.26 4.26
CA ASP A 237 13.44 -10.73 3.06
C ASP A 237 14.82 -10.05 2.98
N ASP A 238 15.93 -10.79 3.00
CA ASP A 238 17.27 -10.17 2.96
C ASP A 238 17.51 -9.38 1.65
N GLN A 239 16.77 -9.70 0.58
CA GLN A 239 16.74 -8.90 -0.63
C GLN A 239 16.17 -7.49 -0.37
N GLN A 240 15.17 -7.36 0.49
CA GLN A 240 14.60 -6.07 0.90
C GLN A 240 15.66 -5.20 1.61
N ARG A 241 16.51 -5.81 2.45
CA ARG A 241 17.59 -5.11 3.15
C ARG A 241 18.67 -4.63 2.19
N ALA A 242 19.03 -5.44 1.20
CA ALA A 242 19.99 -5.07 0.16
C ALA A 242 19.51 -3.84 -0.65
N PHE A 243 18.22 -3.78 -0.96
CA PHE A 243 17.61 -2.61 -1.60
C PHE A 243 17.72 -1.36 -0.73
N ASN A 244 17.39 -1.46 0.55
CA ASN A 244 17.48 -0.31 1.46
C ASN A 244 18.91 0.26 1.50
N ALA A 245 19.94 -0.58 1.48
CA ALA A 245 21.33 -0.15 1.41
C ALA A 245 21.66 0.60 0.11
N ARG A 246 21.18 0.13 -1.05
CA ARG A 246 21.38 0.80 -2.35
C ARG A 246 20.68 2.16 -2.41
N VAL A 247 19.43 2.24 -1.95
CA VAL A 247 18.67 3.50 -1.87
C VAL A 247 19.37 4.50 -0.94
N ARG A 248 19.92 4.05 0.20
CA ARG A 248 20.74 4.89 1.09
C ARG A 248 21.95 5.46 0.38
N ALA A 249 22.73 4.62 -0.28
CA ALA A 249 23.93 5.04 -1.01
C ALA A 249 23.63 6.12 -2.07
N LEU A 250 22.45 6.06 -2.72
CA LEU A 250 22.04 7.05 -3.73
C LEU A 250 21.51 8.36 -3.14
N SER A 251 20.97 8.35 -1.91
CA SER A 251 20.35 9.56 -1.32
C SER A 251 21.21 10.27 -0.27
N GLU A 252 22.18 9.57 0.32
CA GLU A 252 22.77 9.98 1.60
C GLU A 252 23.49 11.33 1.43
N GLY A 253 23.04 12.33 2.20
CA GLY A 253 23.53 13.70 2.08
C GLY A 253 23.02 14.50 0.88
N GLN A 254 22.18 13.91 0.00
CA GLN A 254 21.63 14.57 -1.18
C GLN A 254 20.17 15.03 -1.00
N PHE A 255 19.28 14.15 -0.53
CA PHE A 255 17.86 14.48 -0.32
C PHE A 255 17.20 13.56 0.71
N TYR A 256 16.07 14.02 1.26
CA TYR A 256 15.27 13.25 2.22
C TYR A 256 14.38 12.22 1.51
N VAL A 257 14.40 10.97 1.98
CA VAL A 257 13.51 9.90 1.54
C VAL A 257 12.42 9.67 2.61
N PRO A 258 11.15 9.97 2.32
CA PRO A 258 10.08 10.03 3.32
C PRO A 258 9.69 8.69 3.92
N TRP A 259 9.96 7.60 3.23
CA TRP A 259 9.52 6.26 3.62
C TRP A 259 10.45 5.56 4.62
N TRP A 260 11.61 6.14 4.89
CA TRP A 260 12.57 5.61 5.88
C TRP A 260 12.25 5.93 7.31
N ASN A 261 11.59 7.07 7.52
CA ASN A 261 11.17 7.45 8.84
C ASN A 261 9.83 6.78 9.12
N MET A 262 9.91 5.50 9.47
CA MET A 262 8.88 4.77 10.21
C MET A 262 8.79 5.31 11.64
N ASP A 263 8.77 6.65 11.79
CA ASP A 263 8.42 7.29 13.04
C ASP A 263 7.04 6.73 13.42
N PRO A 264 6.87 6.11 14.59
CA PRO A 264 5.58 5.60 15.04
C PRO A 264 4.49 6.68 15.08
N SER A 265 4.87 7.96 15.08
CA SER A 265 3.99 9.12 15.01
C SER A 265 3.59 9.52 13.58
N ALA A 266 4.33 9.09 12.56
CA ALA A 266 3.96 9.28 11.15
C ALA A 266 2.84 8.29 10.79
N LYS A 267 1.60 8.76 10.89
CA LYS A 267 0.39 8.03 10.47
C LYS A 267 0.27 8.01 8.94
N VAL A 268 1.18 7.30 8.27
CA VAL A 268 1.05 6.99 6.85
C VAL A 268 0.40 5.63 6.73
N GLU A 269 -0.76 5.58 6.10
CA GLU A 269 -1.54 4.36 5.91
C GLU A 269 -0.92 3.49 4.80
N THR A 270 -1.01 2.16 4.92
CA THR A 270 -0.41 1.21 3.97
C THR A 270 -0.89 1.43 2.51
N TRP A 271 -2.14 1.86 2.31
CA TRP A 271 -2.67 2.17 0.98
C TRP A 271 -1.99 3.40 0.32
N GLN A 272 -1.56 4.39 1.11
CA GLN A 272 -0.86 5.56 0.58
C GLN A 272 0.54 5.19 0.06
N ILE A 273 1.19 4.27 0.77
CA ILE A 273 2.49 3.71 0.38
C ILE A 273 2.33 2.87 -0.89
N ALA A 274 1.28 2.05 -0.95
CA ALA A 274 0.95 1.27 -2.15
C ALA A 274 0.68 2.15 -3.38
N GLU A 275 -0.07 3.26 -3.23
CA GLU A 275 -0.31 4.20 -4.33
C GLU A 275 0.98 4.87 -4.81
N ALA A 276 1.89 5.22 -3.90
CA ALA A 276 3.20 5.75 -4.28
C ALA A 276 4.03 4.69 -5.02
N ALA A 277 4.06 3.46 -4.52
CA ALA A 277 4.77 2.33 -5.12
C ALA A 277 4.29 2.04 -6.54
N LYS A 278 2.97 2.05 -6.77
CA LYS A 278 2.35 1.79 -8.08
C LYS A 278 2.71 2.82 -9.14
N ARG A 279 3.25 3.99 -8.77
CA ARG A 279 3.74 5.02 -9.71
C ARG A 279 5.15 4.75 -10.22
N LEU A 280 5.87 3.80 -9.61
CA LEU A 280 7.27 3.54 -9.95
C LEU A 280 7.50 3.27 -11.44
N PRO A 281 6.71 2.41 -12.14
CA PRO A 281 6.93 2.18 -13.57
C PRO A 281 6.85 3.46 -14.40
N GLN A 282 5.88 4.33 -14.11
CA GLN A 282 5.72 5.60 -14.83
C GLN A 282 6.85 6.59 -14.51
N VAL A 283 7.26 6.66 -13.25
CA VAL A 283 8.39 7.49 -12.83
C VAL A 283 9.69 7.01 -13.48
N PHE A 284 9.91 5.70 -13.54
CA PHE A 284 11.10 5.12 -14.15
C PHE A 284 11.18 5.44 -15.64
N GLU A 285 10.10 5.23 -16.40
CA GLU A 285 10.07 5.57 -17.83
C GLU A 285 10.24 7.08 -18.06
N ALA A 286 9.56 7.94 -17.28
CA ALA A 286 9.74 9.38 -17.37
C ALA A 286 11.19 9.81 -17.07
N THR A 287 11.85 9.15 -16.12
CA THR A 287 13.26 9.41 -15.78
C THR A 287 14.19 9.04 -16.94
N LYS A 288 13.95 7.91 -17.60
CA LYS A 288 14.69 7.53 -18.81
C LYS A 288 14.48 8.53 -19.95
N GLU A 289 13.26 9.01 -20.15
CA GLU A 289 12.94 10.01 -21.17
C GLU A 289 13.65 11.35 -20.94
N ILE A 290 13.65 11.83 -19.68
CA ILE A 290 14.37 13.04 -19.28
C ILE A 290 15.87 12.88 -19.52
N PHE A 291 16.43 11.73 -19.14
CA PHE A 291 17.84 11.43 -19.34
C PHE A 291 18.22 11.38 -20.83
N ALA A 292 17.37 10.80 -21.67
CA ALA A 292 17.59 10.74 -23.11
C ALA A 292 17.44 12.10 -23.81
N ASN A 293 16.61 13.00 -23.27
CA ASN A 293 16.33 14.31 -23.88
C ASN A 293 16.43 15.48 -22.86
N PRO A 294 17.65 15.90 -22.48
CA PRO A 294 17.87 16.93 -21.46
C PRO A 294 17.23 18.30 -21.78
N THR A 295 17.04 18.60 -23.07
CA THR A 295 16.51 19.87 -23.57
C THR A 295 15.04 20.12 -23.19
N LEU A 296 14.22 19.07 -23.07
CA LEU A 296 12.81 19.19 -22.62
C LEU A 296 12.69 19.53 -21.13
N SER A 297 13.68 19.13 -20.31
CA SER A 297 13.76 19.46 -18.89
C SER A 297 14.06 20.96 -18.69
N ALA A 298 15.00 21.52 -19.47
CA ALA A 298 15.34 22.93 -19.40
C ALA A 298 14.18 23.85 -19.82
N GLU A 299 13.39 23.48 -20.84
CA GLU A 299 12.20 24.24 -21.25
C GLU A 299 11.06 24.15 -20.22
N ARG A 300 10.85 22.98 -19.58
CA ARG A 300 9.89 22.85 -18.49
C ARG A 300 10.31 23.63 -17.25
N ALA A 301 11.58 23.56 -16.83
CA ALA A 301 12.10 24.34 -15.72
C ALA A 301 11.91 25.85 -15.95
N ALA A 302 12.24 26.33 -17.15
CA ALA A 302 12.03 27.73 -17.55
C ALA A 302 10.56 28.17 -17.53
N LEU A 303 9.62 27.28 -17.87
CA LEU A 303 8.18 27.54 -17.78
C LEU A 303 7.68 27.61 -16.32
N THR A 304 8.18 26.74 -15.43
CA THR A 304 7.82 26.75 -14.01
C THR A 304 8.36 27.99 -13.28
N ASP A 305 9.58 28.42 -13.59
CA ASP A 305 10.16 29.66 -13.04
C ASP A 305 9.41 30.91 -13.53
N ALA A 306 9.03 30.95 -14.81
CA ALA A 306 8.21 32.03 -15.35
C ALA A 306 6.82 32.12 -14.68
N MET A 307 6.22 30.99 -14.29
CA MET A 307 4.97 30.96 -13.54
C MET A 307 5.14 31.32 -12.05
N GLY A 308 6.28 30.99 -11.44
CA GLY A 308 6.65 31.40 -10.08
C GLY A 308 6.86 32.91 -9.96
N GLU A 309 7.51 33.54 -10.95
CA GLU A 309 7.71 34.99 -11.00
C GLU A 309 6.40 35.76 -11.24
N ALA A 310 5.50 35.24 -12.08
CA ALA A 310 4.18 35.83 -12.33
C ALA A 310 3.32 35.89 -11.04
N THR A 311 3.44 34.87 -10.18
CA THR A 311 2.69 34.80 -8.92
C THR A 311 3.27 35.72 -7.85
N THR A 312 4.59 35.94 -7.86
CA THR A 312 5.29 36.80 -6.90
C THR A 312 5.11 38.29 -7.22
N THR A 313 5.00 38.64 -8.50
CA THR A 313 4.76 40.02 -8.95
C THR A 313 3.32 40.49 -8.68
N SER A 314 2.36 39.56 -8.65
CA SER A 314 0.95 39.83 -8.29
C SER A 314 0.73 40.13 -6.79
N ARG A 315 1.56 39.56 -5.90
CA ARG A 315 1.46 39.79 -4.44
C ARG A 315 2.13 41.08 -3.94
N ARG A 316 2.95 41.77 -4.74
CA ARG A 316 3.59 43.05 -4.37
C ARG A 316 2.81 44.30 -4.77
N ARG A 317 1.61 44.15 -5.36
CA ARG A 317 0.68 45.25 -5.64
C ARG A 317 -0.64 45.05 -4.90
N LYS A 318 -0.61 45.16 -3.57
CA LYS A 318 -1.73 45.59 -2.72
C LYS A 318 -1.19 46.34 -1.53
#